data_AF-W2GYP4-F1
#
_entry.id   AF-W2GYP4-F1
#
_cell.length_a   1.000
_cell.length_b   1.000
_cell.length_c   1.000
_cell.angle_alpha   90.00
_cell.angle_beta   90.00
_cell.angle_gamma   90.00
#
_symmetry.space_group_name_H-M   'P 1'
#
loop_
_entity.id
_entity.type
_entity.pdbx_description
1 polymer ?
#
loop_
_entity_poly.entity_id
_entity_poly.type
_entity_poly.pdbx_seq_one_letter_code
_entity_poly.pdbx_strand_id
1 'polypeptide(L)'
;MSTQAIKSVDELLAKDAEDESLRKYKEQLLGSAAHGDRGDANDTRRVVVEEFKVEFEDGRENIVYNLDTLEGVEHMRTTPFVMAEGSRYRFVISFRINQAIVSGLRFRNKVKKTVLSTNDEIVLGSYAPRSENYVFVFPRHEWMEAPSGLFYRGKYMGRFIFVDDDHVEHLKLFYTFEIKRG
;
A
#
# COMPACT_ATOMS: atom_id res chain seq x y z
N MET A 1 -20.51 4.65 -23.21
CA MET A 1 -19.69 5.87 -23.36
C MET A 1 -18.39 5.63 -22.61
N SER A 2 -17.25 5.75 -23.29
CA SER A 2 -15.92 5.31 -22.86
C SER A 2 -15.53 5.84 -21.47
N THR A 3 -15.40 4.95 -20.48
CA THR A 3 -14.89 5.28 -19.14
C THR A 3 -13.37 5.37 -19.19
N GLN A 4 -12.82 6.36 -19.89
CA GLN A 4 -11.41 6.69 -19.69
C GLN A 4 -11.27 7.29 -18.29
N ALA A 5 -10.55 6.58 -17.41
CA ALA A 5 -10.14 7.13 -16.13
C ALA A 5 -9.36 8.42 -16.38
N ILE A 6 -9.78 9.52 -15.77
CA ILE A 6 -9.07 10.80 -15.87
C ILE A 6 -7.70 10.61 -15.22
N LYS A 7 -6.63 10.75 -16.02
CA LYS A 7 -5.26 10.43 -15.59
C LYS A 7 -4.53 11.66 -15.07
N SER A 8 -4.83 12.83 -15.63
CA SER A 8 -4.21 14.08 -15.24
C SER A 8 -5.06 14.87 -14.24
N VAL A 9 -4.39 15.51 -13.29
CA VAL A 9 -5.01 16.47 -12.37
C VAL A 9 -5.60 17.66 -13.14
N ASP A 10 -4.89 18.16 -14.14
CA ASP A 10 -5.28 19.34 -14.90
C ASP A 10 -6.51 19.04 -15.77
N GLU A 11 -6.59 17.84 -16.35
CA GLU A 11 -7.78 17.38 -17.07
C GLU A 11 -9.01 17.30 -16.16
N LEU A 12 -8.83 16.82 -14.91
CA LEU A 12 -9.92 16.72 -13.95
C LEU A 12 -10.46 18.11 -13.58
N LEU A 13 -9.55 19.06 -13.33
CA LEU A 13 -9.87 20.45 -12.99
C LEU A 13 -10.52 21.22 -14.15
N ALA A 14 -10.07 20.99 -15.38
CA ALA A 14 -10.59 21.67 -16.57
C ALA A 14 -12.02 21.23 -16.94
N LYS A 15 -12.41 20.01 -16.58
CA LYS A 15 -13.76 19.50 -16.84
C LYS A 15 -14.78 20.28 -16.00
N ASP A 16 -15.94 20.64 -16.57
CA ASP A 16 -17.05 21.30 -15.85
C ASP A 16 -16.61 22.57 -15.07
N ALA A 17 -15.63 23.31 -15.60
CA ALA A 17 -15.02 24.46 -14.90
C ALA A 17 -15.97 25.65 -14.72
N GLU A 18 -17.07 25.69 -15.46
CA GLU A 18 -18.15 26.64 -15.30
C GLU A 18 -19.03 26.38 -14.06
N ASP A 19 -18.99 25.16 -13.50
CA ASP A 19 -19.79 24.78 -12.34
C ASP A 19 -19.00 24.99 -11.04
N GLU A 20 -19.42 25.98 -10.26
CA GLU A 20 -18.80 26.32 -8.98
C GLU A 20 -18.80 25.16 -7.98
N SER A 21 -19.88 24.37 -7.94
CA SER A 21 -20.03 23.26 -7.01
C SER A 21 -19.09 22.10 -7.35
N LEU A 22 -18.98 21.77 -8.63
CA LEU A 22 -18.06 20.74 -9.11
C LEU A 22 -16.60 21.16 -8.96
N ARG A 23 -16.28 22.44 -9.15
CA ARG A 23 -14.94 22.97 -8.89
C ARG A 23 -14.54 22.81 -7.42
N LYS A 24 -15.38 23.27 -6.49
CA LYS A 24 -15.13 23.13 -5.04
C LYS A 24 -14.98 21.66 -4.63
N TYR A 25 -15.81 20.78 -5.19
CA TYR A 25 -15.71 19.34 -4.96
C TYR A 25 -14.38 18.76 -5.44
N LYS A 26 -13.93 19.12 -6.65
CA LYS A 26 -12.66 18.65 -7.22
C LYS A 26 -11.46 19.18 -6.45
N GLU A 27 -11.47 20.45 -6.05
CA GLU A 27 -10.44 21.04 -5.20
C GLU A 27 -10.34 20.29 -3.86
N GLN A 28 -11.47 19.98 -3.22
CA GLN A 28 -11.49 19.20 -1.98
C GLN A 28 -10.98 17.76 -2.17
N LEU A 29 -11.34 17.12 -3.29
CA LEU A 29 -10.92 15.75 -3.60
C LEU A 29 -9.41 15.66 -3.91
N LEU A 30 -8.89 16.63 -4.66
CA LEU A 30 -7.49 16.66 -5.11
C LEU A 30 -6.55 17.24 -4.05
N GLY A 31 -7.06 18.04 -3.11
CA GLY A 31 -6.27 18.66 -2.04
C GLY A 31 -5.10 19.48 -2.60
N SER A 32 -3.88 19.23 -2.13
CA SER A 32 -2.68 19.94 -2.60
C SER A 32 -2.44 19.77 -4.11
N ALA A 33 -2.91 18.66 -4.71
CA ALA A 33 -2.80 18.44 -6.15
C ALA A 33 -3.57 19.50 -6.95
N ALA A 34 -4.70 20.00 -6.44
CA ALA A 34 -5.44 21.08 -7.09
C ALA A 34 -4.61 22.37 -7.22
N HIS A 35 -3.60 22.52 -6.36
CA HIS A 35 -2.74 23.70 -6.27
C HIS A 35 -1.33 23.48 -6.81
N GLY A 36 -1.14 22.44 -7.65
CA GLY A 36 0.12 22.21 -8.35
C GLY A 36 1.09 21.25 -7.66
N ASP A 37 0.74 20.67 -6.52
CA ASP A 37 1.53 19.60 -5.93
C ASP A 37 1.48 18.36 -6.83
N ARG A 38 2.64 17.82 -7.19
CA ARG A 38 2.78 16.66 -8.08
C ARG A 38 3.64 15.57 -7.45
N GLY A 39 3.86 15.61 -6.14
CA GLY A 39 4.79 14.71 -5.46
C GLY A 39 6.25 15.12 -5.68
N ASP A 40 7.17 14.14 -5.62
CA ASP A 40 8.59 14.39 -5.90
C ASP A 40 8.80 14.46 -7.42
N ALA A 41 9.30 15.61 -7.87
CA ALA A 41 9.61 15.84 -9.28
C ALA A 41 10.85 15.06 -9.76
N ASN A 42 11.70 14.59 -8.85
CA ASN A 42 12.92 13.84 -9.18
C ASN A 42 12.69 12.32 -9.24
N ASP A 43 11.57 11.84 -8.71
CA ASP A 43 11.22 10.42 -8.73
C ASP A 43 10.29 10.10 -9.91
N THR A 44 10.75 9.23 -10.80
CA THR A 44 10.00 8.84 -12.00
C THR A 44 8.91 7.81 -11.72
N ARG A 45 8.87 7.22 -10.52
CA ARG A 45 7.85 6.23 -10.12
C ARG A 45 6.52 6.95 -9.86
N ARG A 46 5.43 6.42 -10.43
CA ARG A 46 4.06 6.95 -10.20
C ARG A 46 3.57 6.70 -8.78
N VAL A 47 3.84 5.51 -8.24
CA VAL A 47 3.57 5.15 -6.84
C VAL A 47 4.89 4.74 -6.21
N VAL A 48 5.23 5.37 -5.10
CA VAL A 48 6.38 5.00 -4.29
C VAL A 48 5.84 4.46 -2.98
N VAL A 49 5.95 3.16 -2.76
CA VAL A 49 5.66 2.58 -1.45
C VAL A 49 6.87 2.86 -0.58
N GLU A 50 6.72 3.75 0.39
CA GLU A 50 7.84 4.21 1.22
C GLU A 50 8.04 3.32 2.43
N GLU A 51 6.96 2.95 3.12
CA GLU A 51 7.05 2.12 4.34
C GLU A 51 5.97 1.03 4.31
N PHE A 52 6.36 -0.20 4.64
CA PHE A 52 5.45 -1.26 5.02
C PHE A 52 5.69 -1.63 6.48
N LYS A 53 4.66 -1.41 7.30
CA LYS A 53 4.70 -1.65 8.74
C LYS A 53 3.68 -2.71 9.16
N VAL A 54 4.11 -3.64 10.00
CA VAL A 54 3.23 -4.50 10.79
C VAL A 54 3.16 -3.92 12.19
N GLU A 55 1.99 -3.40 12.54
CA GLU A 55 1.71 -2.85 13.85
C GLU A 55 0.94 -3.86 14.69
N PHE A 56 1.24 -3.93 15.99
CA PHE A 56 0.66 -4.90 16.91
C PHE A 56 -0.26 -4.25 17.93
N GLU A 57 -1.36 -4.94 18.29
CA GLU A 57 -2.35 -4.43 19.25
C GLU A 57 -1.78 -4.27 20.66
N ASP A 58 -0.82 -5.12 21.03
CA ASP A 58 -0.16 -5.14 22.33
C ASP A 58 0.86 -3.99 22.50
N GLY A 59 1.08 -3.17 21.47
CA GLY A 59 1.96 -2.00 21.51
C GLY A 59 3.45 -2.32 21.53
N ARG A 60 3.84 -3.56 21.25
CA ARG A 60 5.26 -3.92 21.10
C ARG A 60 5.88 -3.27 19.86
N GLU A 61 7.20 -3.45 19.71
CA GLU A 61 7.93 -2.92 18.57
C GLU A 61 7.32 -3.39 17.25
N ASN A 62 7.06 -2.42 16.37
CA ASN A 62 6.52 -2.67 15.05
C ASN A 62 7.59 -3.25 14.14
N ILE A 63 7.18 -4.11 13.21
CA ILE A 63 8.09 -4.52 12.13
C ILE A 63 7.95 -3.47 11.03
N VAL A 64 9.05 -2.84 10.66
CA VAL A 64 9.07 -1.74 9.70
C VAL A 64 10.05 -2.06 8.57
N TYR A 65 9.59 -1.92 7.33
CA TYR A 65 10.41 -2.02 6.13
C TYR A 65 10.28 -0.74 5.31
N ASN A 66 11.40 -0.08 5.07
CA ASN A 66 11.48 1.02 4.10
C ASN A 66 11.61 0.42 2.70
N LEU A 67 10.77 0.80 1.76
CA LEU A 67 10.63 0.17 0.44
C LEU A 67 10.82 1.17 -0.72
N ASP A 68 11.17 2.42 -0.40
CA ASP A 68 11.52 3.48 -1.32
C ASP A 68 12.91 3.31 -1.95
N THR A 69 13.77 2.47 -1.33
CA THR A 69 15.15 2.18 -1.75
C THR A 69 15.35 0.72 -2.15
N LEU A 70 16.37 0.44 -2.99
CA LEU A 70 16.72 -0.93 -3.36
C LEU A 70 17.26 -1.72 -2.17
N GLU A 71 18.01 -1.06 -1.30
CA GLU A 71 18.56 -1.62 -0.06
C GLU A 71 17.44 -2.05 0.89
N GLY A 72 16.40 -1.23 1.03
CA GLY A 72 15.24 -1.55 1.85
C GLY A 72 14.41 -2.73 1.30
N VAL A 73 14.21 -2.77 -0.01
CA VAL A 73 13.59 -3.91 -0.70
C VAL A 73 14.41 -5.20 -0.50
N GLU A 74 15.74 -5.10 -0.61
CA GLU A 74 16.66 -6.22 -0.36
C GLU A 74 16.62 -6.68 1.09
N HIS A 75 16.57 -5.73 2.03
CA HIS A 75 16.48 -5.99 3.46
C HIS A 75 15.23 -6.80 3.80
N MET A 76 14.07 -6.42 3.25
CA MET A 76 12.82 -7.17 3.45
C MET A 76 12.89 -8.59 2.88
N ARG A 77 13.58 -8.78 1.76
CA ARG A 77 13.73 -10.11 1.15
C ARG A 77 14.61 -11.05 1.98
N THR A 78 15.65 -10.50 2.59
CA THR A 78 16.71 -11.28 3.25
C THR A 78 16.56 -11.38 4.76
N THR A 79 15.75 -10.51 5.37
CA THR A 79 15.59 -10.42 6.83
C THR A 79 14.19 -10.90 7.23
N PRO A 80 14.00 -12.21 7.49
CA PRO A 80 12.71 -12.71 7.91
C PRO A 80 12.33 -12.15 9.28
N PHE A 81 11.13 -11.58 9.37
CA PHE A 81 10.57 -11.24 10.66
C PHE A 81 9.98 -12.46 11.36
N VAL A 82 9.88 -12.39 12.68
CA VAL A 82 9.25 -13.42 13.51
C VAL A 82 7.96 -12.85 14.08
N MET A 83 6.87 -13.62 13.97
CA MET A 83 5.58 -13.29 14.54
C MET A 83 5.18 -14.37 15.53
N ALA A 84 4.83 -13.98 16.76
CA ALA A 84 4.24 -14.92 17.69
C ALA A 84 2.86 -15.37 17.18
N GLU A 85 2.55 -16.65 17.31
CA GLU A 85 1.21 -17.15 17.01
C GLU A 85 0.14 -16.44 17.86
N GLY A 86 -1.04 -16.20 17.31
CA GLY A 86 -2.12 -15.48 17.99
C GLY A 86 -1.88 -13.97 18.14
N SER A 87 -0.76 -13.44 17.62
CA SER A 87 -0.51 -12.00 17.63
C SER A 87 -1.62 -11.26 16.88
N ARG A 88 -2.14 -10.20 17.49
CA ARG A 88 -3.11 -9.32 16.84
C ARG A 88 -2.38 -8.15 16.18
N TYR A 89 -2.58 -7.98 14.87
CA TYR A 89 -1.79 -7.08 14.04
C TYR A 89 -2.60 -6.40 12.93
N ARG A 90 -2.07 -5.29 12.41
CA ARG A 90 -2.58 -4.60 11.23
C ARG A 90 -1.43 -4.13 10.36
N PHE A 91 -1.67 -4.02 9.07
CA PHE A 91 -0.74 -3.39 8.14
C PHE A 91 -0.93 -1.88 8.15
N VAL A 92 0.19 -1.16 8.12
CA VAL A 92 0.23 0.27 7.87
C VAL A 92 1.17 0.47 6.69
N ILE A 93 0.64 1.07 5.63
CA ILE A 93 1.36 1.26 4.38
C ILE A 93 1.46 2.76 4.14
N SER A 94 2.69 3.27 4.12
CA SER A 94 2.99 4.64 3.72
C SER A 94 3.41 4.65 2.27
N PHE A 95 2.79 5.51 1.46
CA PHE A 95 3.13 5.63 0.04
C PHE A 95 2.87 7.03 -0.49
N ARG A 96 3.62 7.39 -1.53
CA ARG A 96 3.52 8.66 -2.24
C ARG A 96 3.06 8.43 -3.67
N ILE A 97 2.32 9.41 -4.19
CA ILE A 97 1.84 9.42 -5.57
C ILE A 97 2.49 10.61 -6.28
N ASN A 98 3.11 10.35 -7.43
CA ASN A 98 3.77 11.37 -8.23
C ASN A 98 3.07 11.55 -9.57
N GLN A 99 3.10 12.79 -10.06
CA GLN A 99 2.73 13.27 -11.40
C GLN A 99 1.25 13.11 -11.79
N ALA A 100 0.66 11.93 -11.61
CA ALA A 100 -0.65 11.57 -12.16
C ALA A 100 -1.53 10.91 -11.11
N ILE A 101 -2.85 10.99 -11.33
CA ILE A 101 -3.84 10.29 -10.49
C ILE A 101 -3.65 8.79 -10.67
N VAL A 102 -3.71 8.05 -9.57
CA VAL A 102 -3.67 6.59 -9.54
C VAL A 102 -5.05 6.09 -9.13
N SER A 103 -5.66 5.26 -9.96
CA SER A 103 -7.00 4.72 -9.72
C SER A 103 -6.93 3.25 -9.35
N GLY A 104 -7.69 2.87 -8.30
CA GLY A 104 -7.82 1.46 -7.90
C GLY A 104 -6.50 0.80 -7.50
N LEU A 105 -5.65 1.53 -6.78
CA LEU A 105 -4.43 0.97 -6.19
C LEU A 105 -4.82 -0.19 -5.28
N ARG A 106 -4.15 -1.32 -5.47
CA ARG A 106 -4.39 -2.59 -4.80
C ARG A 106 -3.10 -3.18 -4.29
N PHE A 107 -3.17 -3.74 -3.10
CA PHE A 107 -2.14 -4.55 -2.48
C PHE A 107 -2.57 -6.01 -2.53
N ARG A 108 -1.84 -6.82 -3.29
CA ARG A 108 -2.04 -8.26 -3.37
C ARG A 108 -0.97 -8.95 -2.56
N ASN A 109 -1.35 -9.81 -1.62
CA ASN A 109 -0.41 -10.58 -0.82
C ASN A 109 -0.69 -12.07 -0.97
N LYS A 110 0.34 -12.83 -1.31
CA LYS A 110 0.29 -14.29 -1.39
C LYS A 110 1.24 -14.88 -0.37
N VAL A 111 0.69 -15.65 0.55
CA VAL A 111 1.46 -16.32 1.60
C VAL A 111 1.38 -17.82 1.40
N LYS A 112 2.50 -18.52 1.55
CA LYS A 112 2.60 -19.98 1.42
C LYS A 112 3.37 -20.60 2.58
N LYS A 113 2.90 -21.75 3.04
CA LYS A 113 3.61 -22.68 3.93
C LYS A 113 3.32 -24.11 3.53
N THR A 114 4.32 -24.80 2.98
CA THR A 114 4.18 -26.18 2.49
C THR A 114 2.99 -26.30 1.52
N VAL A 115 1.89 -26.95 1.93
CA VAL A 115 0.66 -27.11 1.14
C VAL A 115 -0.37 -25.99 1.35
N LEU A 116 -0.19 -25.16 2.38
CA LEU A 116 -1.07 -24.03 2.67
C LEU A 116 -0.71 -22.84 1.77
N SER A 117 -1.73 -22.21 1.19
CA SER A 117 -1.59 -20.95 0.45
C SER A 117 -2.79 -20.06 0.71
N THR A 118 -2.52 -18.80 1.04
CA THR A 118 -3.54 -17.74 1.14
C THR A 118 -3.22 -16.67 0.10
N ASN A 119 -4.26 -16.06 -0.48
CA ASN A 119 -4.13 -14.90 -1.35
C ASN A 119 -5.12 -13.86 -0.86
N ASP A 120 -4.59 -12.68 -0.51
CA ASP A 120 -5.35 -11.52 -0.08
C ASP A 120 -5.23 -10.44 -1.16
N GLU A 121 -6.33 -9.76 -1.46
CA GLU A 121 -6.35 -8.57 -2.30
C GLU A 121 -7.03 -7.45 -1.51
N ILE A 122 -6.30 -6.38 -1.24
CA ILE A 122 -6.76 -5.23 -0.47
C ILE A 122 -6.80 -4.02 -1.41
N VAL A 123 -7.97 -3.43 -1.57
CA VAL A 123 -8.15 -2.20 -2.34
C VAL A 123 -7.79 -1.01 -1.45
N LEU A 124 -6.73 -0.29 -1.81
CA LEU A 124 -6.32 0.93 -1.11
C LEU A 124 -7.19 2.10 -1.57
N GLY A 125 -7.54 2.16 -2.86
CA GLY A 125 -8.40 3.20 -3.44
C GLY A 125 -7.73 4.02 -4.54
N SER A 126 -8.24 5.21 -4.78
CA SER A 126 -7.71 6.15 -5.78
C SER A 126 -7.11 7.37 -5.10
N TYR A 127 -5.96 7.81 -5.60
CA TYR A 127 -5.12 8.81 -4.94
C TYR A 127 -4.60 9.84 -5.95
N ALA A 128 -4.65 11.11 -5.56
CA ALA A 128 -4.06 12.22 -6.31
C ALA A 128 -2.57 12.37 -5.97
N PRO A 129 -1.74 12.90 -6.88
CA PRO A 129 -0.34 13.14 -6.59
C PRO A 129 -0.18 14.20 -5.50
N ARG A 130 0.68 13.95 -4.52
CA ARG A 130 1.02 14.92 -3.48
C ARG A 130 2.39 14.60 -2.86
N SER A 131 3.05 15.62 -2.32
CA SER A 131 4.38 15.51 -1.71
C SER A 131 4.35 14.79 -0.37
N GLU A 132 3.25 14.90 0.38
CA GLU A 132 3.06 14.20 1.65
C GLU A 132 2.58 12.76 1.45
N ASN A 133 3.11 11.82 2.22
CA ASN A 133 2.70 10.43 2.14
C ASN A 133 1.24 10.21 2.50
N TYR A 134 0.56 9.35 1.76
CA TYR A 134 -0.66 8.70 2.20
C TYR A 134 -0.32 7.58 3.18
N VAL A 135 -1.16 7.42 4.21
CA VAL A 135 -1.06 6.32 5.17
C VAL A 135 -2.34 5.51 5.11
N PHE A 136 -2.21 4.24 4.74
CA PHE A 136 -3.31 3.29 4.68
C PHE A 136 -3.16 2.24 5.78
N VAL A 137 -4.24 2.00 6.53
CA VAL A 137 -4.25 1.06 7.65
C VAL A 137 -5.26 -0.05 7.37
N PHE A 138 -4.82 -1.30 7.45
CA PHE A 138 -5.66 -2.48 7.21
C PHE A 138 -5.47 -3.58 8.25
N PRO A 139 -6.54 -4.06 8.89
CA PRO A 139 -7.89 -3.48 8.92
C PRO A 139 -7.87 -2.10 9.62
N ARG A 140 -8.78 -1.19 9.23
CA ARG A 140 -8.79 0.19 9.77
C ARG A 140 -9.28 0.26 11.22
N HIS A 141 -10.26 -0.56 11.58
CA HIS A 141 -10.95 -0.52 12.88
C HIS A 141 -10.86 -1.84 13.66
N GLU A 142 -10.11 -2.81 13.13
CA GLU A 142 -9.96 -4.15 13.71
C GLU A 142 -8.49 -4.58 13.64
N TRP A 143 -8.23 -5.77 14.16
CA TRP A 143 -6.92 -6.42 14.12
C TRP A 143 -7.06 -7.80 13.51
N MET A 144 -6.18 -8.14 12.58
CA MET A 144 -5.99 -9.52 12.13
C MET A 144 -5.34 -10.33 13.25
N GLU A 145 -5.49 -11.65 13.21
CA GLU A 145 -4.84 -12.54 14.15
C GLU A 145 -3.91 -13.51 13.41
N ALA A 146 -2.68 -13.65 13.89
CA ALA A 146 -1.73 -14.62 13.38
C ALA A 146 -2.24 -16.04 13.68
N PRO A 147 -2.19 -16.99 12.73
CA PRO A 147 -2.73 -18.32 12.97
C PRO A 147 -1.98 -19.05 14.08
N SER A 148 -2.71 -19.83 14.88
CA SER A 148 -2.23 -20.47 16.10
C SER A 148 -2.26 -21.99 16.05
N GLY A 149 -1.26 -22.62 16.66
CA GLY A 149 -1.15 -24.08 16.81
C GLY A 149 0.03 -24.68 16.05
N LEU A 150 0.43 -25.88 16.47
CA LEU A 150 1.64 -26.56 15.98
C LEU A 150 1.71 -26.66 14.44
N PHE A 151 0.55 -26.83 13.79
CA PHE A 151 0.46 -26.91 12.33
C PHE A 151 0.78 -25.58 11.61
N TYR A 152 0.53 -24.44 12.24
CA TYR A 152 0.78 -23.11 11.65
C TYR A 152 2.15 -22.53 12.03
N ARG A 153 2.83 -23.07 13.03
CA ARG A 153 4.20 -22.66 13.36
C ARG A 153 5.19 -23.05 12.25
N GLY A 154 6.21 -22.24 12.05
CA GLY A 154 7.29 -22.44 11.08
C GLY A 154 7.41 -21.32 10.05
N LYS A 155 8.24 -21.56 9.03
CA LYS A 155 8.58 -20.56 8.01
C LYS A 155 7.52 -20.47 6.91
N TYR A 156 7.28 -19.23 6.48
CA TYR A 156 6.38 -18.85 5.42
C TYR A 156 7.14 -18.10 4.32
N MET A 157 6.68 -18.26 3.09
CA MET A 157 7.11 -17.45 1.96
C MET A 157 5.96 -16.55 1.53
N GLY A 158 6.24 -15.26 1.49
CA GLY A 158 5.33 -14.23 1.04
C GLY A 158 5.76 -13.65 -0.29
N ARG A 159 4.78 -13.20 -1.06
CA ARG A 159 4.98 -12.33 -2.22
C ARG A 159 3.88 -11.30 -2.21
N PHE A 160 4.23 -10.03 -2.25
CA PHE A 160 3.24 -9.00 -2.48
C PHE A 160 3.48 -8.19 -3.75
N ILE A 161 2.42 -7.58 -4.24
CA ILE A 161 2.41 -6.73 -5.43
C ILE A 161 1.50 -5.53 -5.16
N PHE A 162 2.00 -4.33 -5.47
CA PHE A 162 1.19 -3.12 -5.62
C PHE A 162 0.87 -2.92 -7.09
N VAL A 163 -0.42 -2.86 -7.43
CA VAL A 163 -0.91 -2.74 -8.81
C VAL A 163 -2.12 -1.82 -8.86
N ASP A 164 -2.34 -1.13 -9.96
CA ASP A 164 -3.50 -0.25 -10.17
C ASP A 164 -4.45 -0.77 -11.26
N ASP A 165 -5.52 -0.02 -11.55
CA ASP A 165 -6.48 -0.36 -12.60
C ASP A 165 -5.93 -0.20 -14.03
N ASP A 166 -4.81 0.52 -14.19
CA ASP A 166 -4.05 0.58 -15.45
C ASP A 166 -3.16 -0.67 -15.64
N HIS A 167 -3.21 -1.63 -14.71
CA HIS A 167 -2.37 -2.84 -14.67
C HIS A 167 -0.87 -2.56 -14.52
N VAL A 168 -0.49 -1.38 -14.00
CA VAL A 168 0.90 -1.04 -13.72
C VAL A 168 1.32 -1.69 -12.41
N GLU A 169 2.35 -2.55 -12.44
CA GLU A 169 3.01 -3.06 -11.24
C GLU A 169 3.96 -1.97 -10.69
N HIS A 170 3.65 -1.43 -9.51
CA HIS A 170 4.43 -0.35 -8.89
C HIS A 170 5.54 -0.87 -7.96
N LEU A 171 5.26 -1.97 -7.25
CA LEU A 171 6.23 -2.67 -6.42
C LEU A 171 5.88 -4.15 -6.35
N LYS A 172 6.92 -5.00 -6.40
CA LYS A 172 6.77 -6.44 -6.31
C LYS A 172 8.01 -7.06 -5.71
N LEU A 173 7.84 -7.78 -4.61
CA LEU A 173 8.93 -8.46 -3.94
C LEU A 173 8.46 -9.74 -3.25
N PHE A 174 9.45 -10.56 -2.93
CA PHE A 174 9.29 -11.75 -2.10
C PHE A 174 9.84 -11.45 -0.71
N TYR A 175 9.19 -11.99 0.31
CA TYR A 175 9.63 -11.90 1.68
C TYR A 175 9.46 -13.25 2.36
N THR A 176 10.07 -13.42 3.52
CA THR A 176 9.87 -14.59 4.36
C THR A 176 9.57 -14.15 5.78
N PHE A 177 8.84 -14.98 6.52
CA PHE A 177 8.61 -14.75 7.93
C PHE A 177 8.41 -16.08 8.64
N GLU A 178 8.50 -16.07 9.97
CA GLU A 178 8.34 -17.27 10.78
C GLU A 178 7.28 -17.05 11.85
N ILE A 179 6.32 -17.99 11.96
CA ILE A 179 5.40 -18.03 13.10
C ILE A 179 5.98 -18.93 14.17
N LYS A 180 6.17 -18.38 15.38
CA LYS A 180 6.68 -19.12 16.54
C LYS A 180 5.67 -19.12 17.68
N ARG A 181 5.91 -19.97 18.67
CA ARG A 181 5.21 -19.84 19.95
C ARG A 181 5.56 -18.47 20.55
N GLY A 182 4.53 -17.76 21.02
CA GLY A 182 4.71 -16.56 21.83
C GLY A 182 5.37 -16.85 23.16
#